data_AF-A0A7X1SQ25-F1
#
_entry.id   AF-A0A7X1SQ25-F1
#
_cell.length_a   1.000
_cell.length_b   1.000
_cell.length_c   1.000
_cell.angle_alpha   90.00
_cell.angle_beta   90.00
_cell.angle_gamma   90.00
#
_symmetry.space_group_name_H-M   'P 1'
#
loop_
_entity.id
_entity.type
_entity.pdbx_description
1 polymer ?
#
loop_
_entity_poly.entity_id
_entity_poly.type
_entity_poly.pdbx_seq_one_letter_code
_entity_poly.pdbx_strand_id
1 'polypeptide(L)'
;MRYVLLPSLVLLASCSTAPWVTGHTDSKCIREQMLSGAGGNPHSFASAAGICAATARKDNGGHDRPLDVRDDMTLQAMAENPDYNTNRQPFVARDSKTRIPGGIRNINID
;
A
#
# COMPACT_ATOMS: atom_id res chain seq x y z
N MET A 1 29.32 18.47 -47.44
CA MET A 1 29.15 17.86 -46.10
C MET A 1 28.34 18.83 -45.25
N ARG A 2 27.14 18.44 -44.82
CA ARG A 2 26.26 19.23 -43.94
C ARG A 2 25.78 18.28 -42.84
N TYR A 3 26.27 18.45 -41.63
CA TYR A 3 25.71 17.83 -40.43
C TYR A 3 25.17 18.95 -39.56
N VAL A 4 23.85 19.05 -39.44
CA VAL A 4 23.20 19.83 -38.40
C VAL A 4 22.74 18.81 -37.36
N LEU A 5 23.48 18.72 -36.26
CA LEU A 5 23.12 17.91 -35.10
C LEU A 5 21.96 18.61 -34.39
N LEU A 6 20.77 18.01 -34.43
CA LEU A 6 19.69 18.33 -33.52
C LEU A 6 20.12 17.94 -32.09
N PRO A 7 20.11 18.85 -31.10
CA PRO A 7 20.13 18.42 -29.71
C PRO A 7 18.71 18.02 -29.31
N SER A 8 18.51 16.70 -29.37
CA SER A 8 17.40 15.96 -28.80
C SER A 8 17.22 16.23 -27.30
N LEU A 9 15.95 16.37 -26.91
CA LEU A 9 15.35 15.73 -25.74
C LEU A 9 16.13 15.77 -24.42
N VAL A 10 15.89 16.80 -23.61
CA VAL A 10 15.99 16.65 -22.15
C VAL A 10 14.58 16.43 -21.62
N LEU A 11 14.23 15.14 -21.48
CA LEU A 11 13.07 14.67 -20.76
C LEU A 11 13.16 15.09 -19.28
N LEU A 12 12.44 16.15 -18.91
CA LEU A 12 12.05 16.36 -17.51
C LEU A 12 10.82 15.49 -17.24
N ALA A 13 11.02 14.18 -17.18
CA ALA A 13 10.07 13.26 -16.55
C ALA A 13 10.23 13.37 -15.03
N SER A 14 9.70 14.45 -14.45
CA SER A 14 9.63 14.63 -13.00
C SER A 14 8.18 14.85 -12.59
N CYS A 15 7.37 13.79 -12.76
CA CYS A 15 6.09 13.62 -12.09
C CYS A 15 6.00 12.20 -11.53
N SER A 16 6.98 11.79 -10.71
CA SER A 16 6.85 10.63 -9.83
C SER A 16 6.30 11.04 -8.46
N THR A 17 5.41 12.03 -8.43
CA THR A 17 4.34 12.01 -7.43
C THR A 17 3.28 11.09 -7.98
N ALA A 18 3.45 9.77 -7.87
CA ALA A 18 2.33 8.87 -8.09
C ALA A 18 1.29 9.20 -7.00
N PRO A 19 0.17 9.85 -7.34
CA PRO A 19 -0.95 9.92 -6.41
C PRO A 19 -1.54 8.52 -6.49
N TRP A 20 -1.25 7.68 -5.48
CA TRP A 20 -1.73 6.30 -5.33
C TRP A 20 -3.06 6.14 -6.04
N VAL A 21 -3.04 5.53 -7.22
CA VAL A 21 -4.21 5.43 -8.08
C VAL A 21 -5.18 4.53 -7.34
N THR A 22 -6.18 5.19 -6.76
CA THR A 22 -7.45 4.67 -6.26
C THR A 22 -7.81 3.33 -6.89
N GLY A 23 -7.78 2.24 -6.12
CA GLY A 23 -8.32 0.95 -6.58
C GLY A 23 -7.77 -0.35 -6.02
N HIS A 24 -6.90 -0.38 -5.01
CA HIS A 24 -6.30 -1.62 -4.55
C HIS A 24 -6.24 -1.78 -3.02
N THR A 25 -6.44 -3.02 -2.57
CA THR A 25 -6.56 -3.51 -1.19
C THR A 25 -5.46 -3.02 -0.24
N ASP A 26 -5.73 -3.06 1.08
CA ASP A 26 -4.75 -2.66 2.09
C ASP A 26 -3.45 -3.51 2.00
N SER A 27 -3.58 -4.78 1.60
CA SER A 27 -2.45 -5.69 1.32
C SER A 27 -1.52 -5.16 0.21
N LYS A 28 -2.07 -4.59 -0.87
CA LYS A 28 -1.27 -4.04 -1.96
C LYS A 28 -0.49 -2.82 -1.51
N CYS A 29 -1.13 -1.93 -0.73
CA CYS A 29 -0.44 -0.79 -0.14
C CYS A 29 0.77 -1.26 0.69
N ILE A 30 0.58 -2.27 1.56
CA ILE A 30 1.65 -2.79 2.41
C ILE A 30 2.77 -3.38 1.56
N ARG A 31 2.45 -4.18 0.54
CA ARG A 31 3.45 -4.78 -0.35
C ARG A 31 4.29 -3.74 -1.07
N GLU A 32 3.65 -2.70 -1.61
CA GLU A 32 4.36 -1.63 -2.29
C GLU A 32 5.28 -0.87 -1.33
N GLN A 33 4.81 -0.56 -0.12
CA GLN A 33 5.65 0.06 0.91
C GLN A 33 6.83 -0.84 1.32
N MET A 34 6.63 -2.15 1.38
CA MET A 34 7.69 -3.12 1.68
C MET A 34 8.68 -3.31 0.53
N LEU A 35 8.29 -3.08 -0.72
CA LEU A 35 9.15 -3.31 -1.89
C LEU A 35 9.90 -2.06 -2.34
N SER A 36 9.21 -0.93 -2.44
CA SER A 36 9.77 0.32 -2.98
C SER A 36 9.69 1.46 -1.98
N GLY A 37 8.70 1.47 -1.09
CA GLY A 37 8.44 2.59 -0.19
C GLY A 37 8.07 3.88 -0.93
N ALA A 38 7.47 4.83 -0.22
CA ALA A 38 7.09 6.12 -0.81
C ALA A 38 8.31 6.96 -1.28
N GLY A 39 9.52 6.65 -0.81
CA GLY A 39 10.76 7.38 -1.11
C GLY A 39 11.86 6.53 -1.75
N GLY A 40 11.54 5.36 -2.31
CA GLY A 40 12.53 4.47 -2.94
C GLY A 40 13.33 3.59 -1.98
N ASN A 41 12.92 3.53 -0.70
CA ASN A 41 13.51 2.63 0.30
C ASN A 41 12.44 1.69 0.86
N PRO A 42 12.66 0.35 0.83
CA PRO A 42 11.81 -0.64 1.47
C PRO A 42 11.49 -0.33 2.94
N HIS A 43 10.23 -0.49 3.33
CA HIS A 43 9.81 -0.41 4.72
C HIS A 43 9.70 -1.80 5.36
N SER A 44 9.96 -1.86 6.67
CA SER A 44 9.53 -3.01 7.47
C SER A 44 8.00 -3.16 7.41
N PHE A 45 7.49 -4.36 7.68
CA PHE A 45 6.04 -4.60 7.72
C PHE A 45 5.33 -3.64 8.67
N ALA A 46 5.84 -3.43 9.89
CA ALA A 46 5.21 -2.55 10.88
C ALA A 46 5.15 -1.08 10.41
N SER A 47 6.20 -0.61 9.72
CA SER A 47 6.24 0.74 9.16
C SER A 47 5.30 0.87 7.96
N ALA A 48 5.32 -0.10 7.04
CA ALA A 48 4.43 -0.17 5.89
C ALA A 48 2.95 -0.18 6.31
N ALA A 49 2.60 -1.05 7.27
CA ALA A 49 1.26 -1.12 7.85
C ALA A 49 0.85 0.20 8.49
N GLY A 50 1.74 0.88 9.22
CA GLY A 50 1.43 2.19 9.80
C GLY A 50 1.15 3.27 8.75
N ILE A 51 1.93 3.31 7.68
CA ILE A 51 1.70 4.24 6.56
C ILE A 51 0.34 3.95 5.91
N CYS A 52 0.06 2.67 5.62
CA CYS A 52 -1.21 2.27 5.02
C CYS A 52 -2.40 2.50 5.95
N ALA A 53 -2.24 2.36 7.27
CA ALA A 53 -3.26 2.71 8.26
C ALA A 53 -3.57 4.21 8.29
N ALA A 54 -2.56 5.07 8.15
CA ALA A 54 -2.77 6.52 8.06
C ALA A 54 -3.54 6.91 6.79
N THR A 55 -3.21 6.28 5.65
CA THR A 55 -3.96 6.45 4.40
C THR A 55 -5.38 5.92 4.54
N ALA A 56 -5.53 4.72 5.08
CA ALA A 56 -6.83 4.11 5.37
C ALA A 56 -7.70 5.05 6.21
N ARG A 57 -7.16 5.63 7.28
CA ARG A 57 -7.86 6.61 8.11
C ARG A 57 -8.34 7.81 7.29
N LYS A 58 -7.49 8.36 6.41
CA LYS A 58 -7.87 9.48 5.53
C LYS A 58 -9.03 9.11 4.60
N ASP A 59 -9.00 7.91 4.02
CA ASP A 59 -10.05 7.43 3.12
C ASP A 59 -11.35 7.12 3.87
N ASN A 60 -11.26 6.77 5.16
CA ASN A 60 -12.38 6.54 6.06
C ASN A 60 -12.82 7.81 6.81
N GLY A 61 -12.71 8.99 6.17
CA GLY A 61 -13.20 10.25 6.74
C GLY A 61 -12.49 10.69 8.03
N GLY A 62 -11.27 10.22 8.27
CA GLY A 62 -10.49 10.52 9.48
C GLY A 62 -10.69 9.51 10.61
N HIS A 63 -11.50 8.45 10.41
CA HIS A 63 -11.74 7.41 11.40
C HIS A 63 -10.81 6.22 11.22
N ASP A 64 -10.25 5.74 12.33
CA ASP A 64 -9.45 4.53 12.32
C ASP A 64 -10.30 3.31 11.95
N ARG A 65 -9.70 2.40 11.19
CA ARG A 65 -10.25 1.09 10.88
C ARG A 65 -9.14 0.05 10.84
N PRO A 66 -9.43 -1.23 11.12
CA PRO A 66 -8.44 -2.29 10.91
C PRO A 66 -8.08 -2.41 9.42
N LEU A 67 -6.83 -2.76 9.14
CA LEU A 67 -6.38 -3.08 7.79
C LEU A 67 -6.84 -4.47 7.38
N ASP A 68 -7.34 -4.62 6.16
CA ASP A 68 -7.81 -5.87 5.60
C ASP A 68 -6.77 -6.45 4.62
N VAL A 69 -5.98 -7.41 5.11
CA VAL A 69 -4.95 -8.11 4.34
C VAL A 69 -5.30 -9.57 4.07
N ARG A 70 -6.59 -9.94 4.24
CA ARG A 70 -7.05 -11.33 4.10
C ARG A 70 -6.89 -11.90 2.68
N ASP A 71 -6.65 -11.04 1.70
CA ASP A 71 -6.34 -11.40 0.31
C ASP A 71 -4.87 -11.78 0.10
N ASP A 72 -3.99 -11.55 1.09
CA ASP A 72 -2.59 -11.99 1.08
C ASP A 72 -2.25 -12.78 2.36
N MET A 73 -2.22 -14.11 2.23
CA MET A 73 -1.93 -15.03 3.34
C MET A 73 -0.56 -14.80 3.99
N THR A 74 0.42 -14.26 3.25
CA THR A 74 1.74 -13.96 3.81
C THR A 74 1.65 -12.74 4.71
N LEU A 75 1.01 -11.67 4.23
CA LEU A 75 0.80 -10.46 5.03
C LEU A 75 -0.12 -10.72 6.22
N GLN A 76 -1.12 -11.61 6.08
CA GLN A 76 -1.95 -12.06 7.18
C GLN A 76 -1.12 -12.75 8.27
N ALA A 77 -0.19 -13.65 7.90
CA ALA A 77 0.69 -14.30 8.86
C ALA A 77 1.64 -13.30 9.56
N MET A 78 2.12 -12.29 8.84
CA MET A 78 2.94 -11.22 9.43
C MET A 78 2.11 -10.32 10.36
N ALA A 79 0.87 -10.01 10.01
CA ALA A 79 -0.05 -9.24 10.82
C ALA A 79 -0.37 -9.91 12.17
N GLU A 80 -0.54 -11.23 12.15
CA GLU A 80 -0.84 -12.07 13.31
C GLU A 80 0.39 -12.36 14.19
N ASN A 81 1.60 -12.08 13.69
CA ASN A 81 2.85 -12.33 14.41
C ASN A 81 3.38 -11.03 15.06
N PRO A 82 3.53 -10.98 16.40
CA PRO A 82 4.03 -9.78 17.10
C PRO A 82 5.46 -9.39 16.75
N ASP A 83 6.29 -10.31 16.25
CA ASP A 83 7.67 -10.03 15.82
C ASP A 83 7.71 -9.18 14.53
N TYR A 84 6.67 -9.27 13.70
CA TYR A 84 6.53 -8.47 12.48
C TYR A 84 5.61 -7.28 12.70
N ASN A 85 4.46 -7.46 13.36
CA ASN A 85 3.51 -6.41 13.72
C ASN A 85 3.91 -5.71 15.05
N THR A 86 5.13 -5.19 15.09
CA THR A 86 5.71 -4.58 16.31
C THR A 86 4.94 -3.34 16.78
N ASN A 87 4.29 -2.63 15.86
CA ASN A 87 3.43 -1.48 16.15
C ASN A 87 2.02 -1.88 16.63
N ARG A 88 1.71 -3.19 16.71
CA ARG A 88 0.41 -3.73 17.10
C ARG A 88 -0.75 -3.10 16.31
N GLN A 89 -0.54 -2.91 15.01
CA GLN A 89 -1.57 -2.37 14.15
C GLN A 89 -2.78 -3.30 14.13
N PRO A 90 -4.00 -2.76 14.15
CA PRO A 90 -5.21 -3.56 14.10
C PRO A 90 -5.41 -4.10 12.68
N PHE A 91 -5.55 -5.41 12.56
CA PHE A 91 -5.87 -6.09 11.32
C PHE A 91 -7.19 -6.83 11.44
N VAL A 92 -7.85 -7.04 10.30
CA VAL A 92 -9.00 -7.92 10.24
C VAL A 92 -8.52 -9.35 10.43
N ALA A 93 -9.11 -10.06 11.41
CA ALA A 93 -8.81 -11.47 11.64
C ALA A 93 -9.14 -12.29 10.38
N ARG A 94 -8.29 -13.28 10.06
CA ARG A 94 -8.38 -14.11 8.85
C ARG A 94 -9.76 -14.74 8.64
N ASP A 95 -10.38 -15.17 9.73
CA ASP A 95 -11.68 -15.87 9.77
C ASP A 95 -12.89 -14.94 9.88
N SER A 96 -12.66 -13.63 10.06
CA SER A 96 -13.73 -12.65 10.11
C SER A 96 -14.54 -12.68 8.82
N LYS A 97 -15.86 -12.52 8.94
CA LYS A 97 -16.79 -12.31 7.80
C LYS A 97 -17.28 -10.88 7.71
N THR A 98 -16.85 -10.03 8.64
CA THR A 98 -17.26 -8.64 8.72
C THR A 98 -16.75 -7.88 7.50
N ARG A 99 -17.66 -7.16 6.83
CA ARG A 99 -17.31 -6.20 5.79
C ARG A 99 -16.78 -4.94 6.47
N ILE A 100 -15.59 -4.50 6.06
CA ILE A 100 -15.01 -3.26 6.58
C ILE A 100 -15.53 -2.08 5.76
N PRO A 101 -16.20 -1.09 6.37
CA PRO A 101 -16.57 0.15 5.69
C PRO A 101 -15.33 0.85 5.14
N GLY A 102 -15.36 1.24 3.86
CA GLY A 102 -14.20 1.84 3.19
C GLY A 102 -13.06 0.85 2.84
N GLY A 103 -13.19 -0.44 3.18
CA GLY A 103 -12.26 -1.47 2.74
C GLY A 103 -12.52 -1.86 1.29
N ILE A 104 -11.55 -1.59 0.40
CA ILE A 104 -11.61 -2.03 -1.00
C ILE A 104 -11.24 -3.52 -1.02
N ARG A 105 -12.22 -4.40 -0.87
CA ARG A 105 -12.09 -5.82 -1.19
C ARG A 105 -12.48 -6.04 -2.65
N ASN A 106 -11.54 -5.89 -3.58
CA ASN A 106 -11.71 -6.44 -4.94
C ASN A 106 -11.42 -7.95 -4.87
N ILE A 107 -12.23 -8.69 -4.13
CA ILE A 107 -12.26 -10.14 -4.23
C ILE A 107 -13.38 -10.42 -5.21
N ASN A 108 -13.01 -10.81 -6.42
CA ASN A 108 -13.94 -11.47 -7.32
C ASN A 108 -14.39 -12.74 -6.57
N ILE A 109 -15.58 -12.70 -5.95
CA ILE A 109 -16.24 -13.90 -5.45
C ILE A 109 -16.91 -14.50 -6.67
N ASP A 110 -16.16 -15.31 -7.41
CA ASP A 110 -16.68 -16.33 -8.32
C ASP A 110 -16.19 -17.68 -7.80
#